data_AF-A0A2D9WQP0-F1
#
_entry.id   AF-A0A2D9WQP0-F1
#
_cell.length_a   1.000
_cell.length_b   1.000
_cell.length_c   1.000
_cell.angle_alpha   90.00
_cell.angle_beta   90.00
_cell.angle_gamma   90.00
#
_symmetry.space_group_name_H-M   'P 1'
#
loop_
_entity.id
_entity.type
_entity.pdbx_description
1 polymer ?
#
loop_
_entity_poly.entity_id
_entity_poly.type
_entity_poly.pdbx_seq_one_letter_code
_entity_poly.pdbx_strand_id
1 'polypeptide(L)' 'MSKPSFYNDLSIPVIAAPLFLISGPKLVIECCKNGIVGTFPALNHRTTEGFEEWVIQIKEELYNFEQETGKKAAPFGVNL' A
#
# COMPACT_ATOMS: atom_id res chain seq x y z
N MET A 1 -16.08 13.70 -13.50
CA MET A 1 -14.71 13.13 -13.49
C MET A 1 -14.82 11.62 -13.57
N SER A 2 -13.96 10.96 -14.34
CA SER A 2 -13.87 9.49 -14.35
C SER A 2 -13.21 8.98 -13.06
N LYS A 3 -13.66 7.82 -12.57
CA LYS A 3 -13.01 7.15 -11.44
C LYS A 3 -11.67 6.56 -11.89
N PRO A 4 -10.67 6.45 -10.99
CA PRO A 4 -9.43 5.73 -11.31
C PRO A 4 -9.72 4.25 -11.60
N SER A 5 -8.86 3.60 -12.38
CA SER A 5 -9.04 2.20 -12.80
C SER A 5 -9.16 1.22 -11.63
N PHE A 6 -8.47 1.50 -10.52
CA PHE A 6 -8.47 0.67 -9.32
C PHE A 6 -9.68 0.89 -8.40
N TYR A 7 -10.61 1.78 -8.75
CA TYR A 7 -11.71 2.14 -7.86
C TYR A 7 -12.56 0.94 -7.45
N ASN A 8 -12.74 -0.03 -8.36
CA ASN A 8 -13.51 -1.25 -8.11
C ASN A 8 -12.72 -2.32 -7.34
N ASP A 9 -11.40 -2.14 -7.18
CA ASP A 9 -10.55 -3.02 -6.36
C ASP A 9 -10.62 -2.66 -4.88
N LEU A 10 -11.22 -1.51 -4.54
CA LEU A 10 -11.40 -1.06 -3.17
C LEU A 10 -12.68 -1.66 -2.55
N SER A 11 -12.60 -2.07 -1.29
CA SER A 11 -13.77 -2.48 -0.51
C SER A 11 -14.63 -1.28 -0.10
N ILE A 12 -13.98 -0.15 0.18
CA ILE A 12 -14.59 1.16 0.43
C ILE A 12 -13.68 2.24 -0.17
N PRO A 13 -14.21 3.40 -0.61
CA PRO A 13 -13.41 4.46 -1.24
C PRO A 13 -12.63 5.28 -0.20
N VAL A 14 -11.70 4.63 0.51
CA VAL A 14 -10.91 5.22 1.61
C VAL A 14 -9.42 5.05 1.35
N ILE A 15 -8.66 6.06 1.78
CA ILE A 15 -7.20 6.05 1.82
C ILE A 15 -6.80 6.19 3.29
N ALA A 16 -5.98 5.25 3.79
CA ALA A 16 -5.35 5.38 5.09
C ALA A 16 -4.23 6.43 4.99
N ALA A 17 -4.43 7.59 5.64
CA ALA A 17 -3.50 8.70 5.57
C ALA A 17 -2.10 8.32 6.11
N PRO A 18 -1.03 8.88 5.54
CA PRO A 18 0.34 8.53 5.92
C PRO A 18 0.69 9.19 7.25
N LEU A 19 1.21 8.40 8.20
CA LEU A 19 1.59 8.85 9.53
C LEU A 19 3.10 8.64 9.72
N PHE A 20 3.82 9.72 10.01
CA PHE A 20 5.27 9.67 10.23
C PHE A 20 5.61 8.74 11.39
N LEU A 21 6.53 7.81 11.15
CA LEU A 21 6.99 6.75 12.08
C LEU A 21 5.91 5.74 12.53
N ILE A 22 4.67 5.85 12.05
CA ILE A 22 3.58 4.90 12.35
C ILE A 22 3.23 4.06 11.12
N SER A 23 3.12 4.69 9.95
CA SER A 23 2.84 3.98 8.70
C SER A 23 4.09 3.28 8.17
N GLY A 24 4.33 2.05 8.61
CA GLY A 24 5.34 1.15 8.04
C GLY A 24 4.75 0.12 7.07
N PRO A 25 5.59 -0.75 6.47
CA PRO A 25 5.17 -1.74 5.47
C PRO A 25 4.02 -2.61 5.95
N LYS A 26 4.08 -3.11 7.18
CA LYS A 26 3.04 -3.98 7.75
C LYS A 26 1.65 -3.31 7.72
N LEU A 27 1.55 -2.04 8.12
CA LEU A 27 0.27 -1.33 8.09
C LEU A 27 -0.23 -1.14 6.66
N VAL A 28 0.65 -0.75 5.75
CA VAL A 28 0.32 -0.52 4.34
C VAL A 28 -0.18 -1.82 3.69
N ILE A 29 0.53 -2.93 3.90
CA ILE A 29 0.20 -4.25 3.38
C ILE A 29 -1.19 -4.68 3.88
N GLU A 30 -1.46 -4.57 5.18
CA GLU A 30 -2.74 -5.00 5.74
C GLU A 30 -3.90 -4.10 5.29
N CYS A 31 -3.70 -2.80 5.10
CA CYS A 31 -4.69 -1.94 4.46
C CYS A 31 -5.03 -2.43 3.05
N CYS A 32 -3.99 -2.67 2.23
CA CYS A 32 -4.15 -3.10 0.84
C CYS A 32 -4.85 -4.46 0.72
N LYS A 33 -4.48 -5.45 1.54
CA LYS A 33 -5.13 -6.77 1.61
C LYS A 33 -6.60 -6.69 2.02
N ASN A 34 -6.98 -5.66 2.78
CA ASN A 34 -8.37 -5.41 3.21
C ASN A 34 -9.13 -4.42 2.29
N GLY A 35 -8.60 -4.12 1.10
CA GLY A 35 -9.30 -3.31 0.10
C GLY A 35 -9.35 -1.81 0.41
N ILE A 36 -8.39 -1.30 1.18
CA ILE A 36 -8.22 0.14 1.46
C ILE A 36 -6.84 0.54 0.95
N VAL A 37 -6.70 1.76 0.41
CA VAL A 37 -5.39 2.24 -0.04
C VAL A 37 -4.51 2.52 1.18
N GLY A 38 -3.46 1.73 1.37
CA GLY A 38 -2.44 1.96 2.40
C GLY A 38 -1.41 2.99 1.93
N THR A 39 -1.01 3.92 2.79
CA THR A 39 0.04 4.90 2.45
C THR A 39 1.07 5.10 3.55
N PHE A 40 2.29 5.49 3.16
CA PHE A 40 3.38 5.81 4.08
C PHE A 40 4.21 7.02 3.62
N PRO A 41 4.85 7.76 4.54
CA PRO A 41 5.83 8.79 4.19
C PRO A 41 7.16 8.18 3.72
N ALA A 42 7.70 8.65 2.59
CA ALA A 42 9.06 8.29 2.13
C ALA A 42 10.12 8.65 3.19
N LEU A 43 9.89 9.72 3.95
CA LEU A 43 10.77 10.19 5.03
C LEU A 43 10.94 9.17 6.18
N ASN A 44 10.11 8.12 6.27
CA ASN A 44 10.24 7.10 7.31
C ASN A 44 11.58 6.34 7.26
N HIS A 45 12.12 6.07 6.07
CA HIS A 45 13.37 5.30 5.97
C HIS A 45 14.64 6.15 5.94
N ARG A 46 14.52 7.46 5.68
CA ARG A 46 15.63 8.46 5.61
C ARG A 46 16.77 8.16 4.62
N THR A 47 16.79 6.98 4.00
CA THR A 47 17.72 6.53 2.96
C THR A 47 16.94 6.01 1.77
N THR A 48 17.55 6.09 0.58
CA THR A 48 16.92 5.62 -0.66
C THR A 48 16.86 4.09 -0.68
N GLU A 49 17.91 3.43 -0.20
CA GLU A 49 18.03 1.97 -0.18
C GLU A 49 16.93 1.35 0.69
N GLY A 50 16.70 1.91 1.87
CA GLY A 50 15.66 1.39 2.74
C GLY A 50 14.24 1.75 2.27
N PHE A 51 14.06 2.90 1.60
CA PHE A 51 12.81 3.18 0.90
C PHE A 51 12.53 2.13 -0.19
N GLU A 52 13.55 1.76 -0.97
CA GLU A 52 13.45 0.70 -1.98
C GLU A 52 13.10 -0.65 -1.36
N GLU A 53 13.77 -1.05 -0.27
CA GLU A 53 13.47 -2.27 0.49
C GLU A 53 11.99 -2.33 0.90
N TRP A 54 11.43 -1.23 1.41
CA TRP A 54 10.01 -1.17 1.77
C TRP A 54 9.09 -1.32 0.57
N VAL A 55 9.41 -0.67 -0.56
CA VAL A 55 8.61 -0.78 -1.78
C VAL A 55 8.64 -2.21 -2.33
N ILE A 56 9.80 -2.86 -2.32
CA ILE A 56 9.95 -4.26 -2.73
C ILE A 56 9.12 -5.15 -1.81
N GLN A 57 9.29 -5.03 -0.49
CA GLN A 57 8.53 -5.80 0.50
C GLN A 57 7.01 -5.69 0.29
N ILE A 58 6.49 -4.46 0.14
CA ILE A 58 5.06 -4.22 -0.07
C ILE A 58 4.60 -4.91 -1.36
N LYS A 59 5.34 -4.76 -2.47
CA LYS A 59 4.97 -5.36 -3.75
C LYS A 59 4.95 -6.88 -3.72
N GLU A 60 5.97 -7.50 -3.12
CA GLU A 60 6.07 -8.96 -3.01
C GLU A 60 4.94 -9.53 -2.16
N GLU A 61 4.64 -8.91 -1.01
CA GLU A 61 3.56 -9.33 -0.12
C GLU A 61 2.17 -9.21 -0.75
N LEU A 62 1.93 -8.14 -1.52
CA LEU A 62 0.67 -7.99 -2.25
C LEU A 62 0.58 -8.96 -3.43
N TYR A 63 1.69 -9.21 -4.14
CA TYR A 63 1.71 -10.20 -5.21
C TYR A 63 1.40 -11.61 -4.68
N ASN A 64 2.05 -12.02 -3.58
CA ASN A 64 1.80 -13.32 -2.95
C ASN A 64 0.34 -13.46 -2.51
N PHE A 65 -0.22 -12.43 -1.89
CA PHE A 65 -1.65 -12.41 -1.51
C PHE A 65 -2.58 -12.58 -2.70
N GLU A 66 -2.31 -11.91 -3.82
CA GLU A 66 -3.11 -12.04 -5.04
C GLU A 66 -3.04 -13.47 -5.61
N GLN A 67 -1.84 -14.09 -5.60
CA GLN A 67 -1.67 -15.47 -6.06
C GLN A 67 -2.36 -16.50 -5.15
N GLU A 68 -2.26 -16.31 -3.83
CA GLU A 68 -2.81 -17.25 -2.85
C GLU A 68 -4.34 -17.19 -2.75
N THR A 69 -4.92 -16.00 -2.87
CA THR A 69 -6.34 -15.77 -2.60
C THR A 69 -7.18 -15.59 -3.86
N GLY A 70 -6.54 -15.29 -4.99
CA GLY A 70 -7.22 -14.87 -6.23
C GLY A 70 -7.92 -13.49 -6.12
N LYS A 71 -7.77 -12.78 -4.99
CA LYS A 71 -8.34 -11.45 -4.78
C LYS A 71 -7.31 -10.39 -5.11
N LYS A 72 -7.70 -9.39 -5.91
CA LYS A 72 -6.86 -8.23 -6.20
C LYS A 72 -6.65 -7.40 -4.93
N ALA A 73 -5.41 -7.02 -4.62
CA ALA A 73 -5.13 -6.11 -3.51
C ALA A 73 -5.43 -4.67 -3.93
N ALA A 74 -5.87 -3.83 -2.98
CA ALA A 74 -5.91 -2.39 -3.21
C ALA A 74 -4.49 -1.83 -3.41
N PRO A 75 -4.31 -0.77 -4.22
CA PRO A 75 -3.00 -0.17 -4.43
C PRO A 75 -2.48 0.49 -3.14
N PHE A 76 -1.17 0.73 -3.08
CA PHE A 76 -0.56 1.56 -2.04
C PHE A 76 -0.10 2.91 -2.61
N GLY A 77 0.13 3.88 -1.73
CA GLY A 77 0.66 5.20 -2.07
C GLY A 77 1.85 5.61 -1.20
N VAL A 78 2.62 6.58 -1.69
CA VAL A 78 3.77 7.15 -0.98
C VAL A 78 3.58 8.67 -0.88
N ASN A 79 3.76 9.21 0.32
CA ASN A 79 3.85 10.65 0.54
C ASN A 79 5.32 11.09 0.47
N LEU A 80 5.62 11.96 -0.50
CA LEU A 80 6.94 12.55 -0.71
C LEU A 80 7.16 13.80 0.16
#